data_AF-A0A8T5IYT7-F1
#
_entry.id   AF-A0A8T5IYT7-F1
#
_cell.length_a   1.000
_cell.length_b   1.000
_cell.length_c   1.000
_cell.angle_alpha   90.00
_cell.angle_beta   90.00
_cell.angle_gamma   90.00
#
_symmetry.space_group_name_H-M   'P 1'
#
loop_
_entity.id
_entity.type
_entity.pdbx_description
1 polymer ?
#
loop_
_entity_poly.entity_id
_entity_poly.type
_entity_poly.pdbx_seq_one_letter_code
_entity_poly.pdbx_strand_id
1 'polypeptide(L)'
;MVVHINPKFKYPREELEEKISVKFSHKADFVVPARDLKNIESIKYIDRTNLLNIMKNVTLRNSDHKPYHNAEIDVYRISPSGIMIGQSFVLEDKILDLCRFSEFAKNFSINGFSKFPPLFLYGQNNEGEQACSIYMPPIIELNSHHILLDGMHRSYLCKSADSTLVYLVASKVDSPLPFKPMTWKHVNLVSERPPINDRYIDLNMKYFRDLGSVGIDG
;
A
#
# COMPACT_ATOMS: atom_id res chain seq x y z
N MET A 1 -5.05 -6.01 -23.69
CA MET A 1 -3.94 -6.04 -22.71
C MET A 1 -4.44 -5.45 -21.40
N VAL A 2 -4.30 -6.16 -20.28
CA VAL A 2 -4.70 -5.66 -18.96
C VAL A 2 -3.64 -4.67 -18.49
N VAL A 3 -3.95 -3.36 -18.49
CA VAL A 3 -3.07 -2.36 -17.90
C VAL A 3 -3.07 -2.56 -16.39
N HIS A 4 -1.91 -2.98 -15.85
CA HIS A 4 -1.67 -3.00 -14.42
C HIS A 4 -1.43 -1.57 -13.97
N ILE A 5 -2.22 -1.13 -12.99
CA ILE A 5 -2.02 0.17 -12.37
C ILE A 5 -0.67 0.11 -11.64
N ASN A 6 -0.43 -0.86 -10.75
CA ASN A 6 0.88 -0.96 -10.08
C ASN A 6 1.82 -1.94 -10.83
N PRO A 7 2.94 -1.47 -11.41
CA PRO A 7 3.95 -2.36 -11.99
C PRO A 7 4.64 -3.17 -10.89
N LYS A 8 5.09 -4.38 -11.21
CA LYS A 8 6.06 -5.08 -10.36
C LYS A 8 7.36 -4.25 -10.38
N PHE A 9 7.95 -4.04 -9.21
CA PHE A 9 9.22 -3.33 -9.08
C PHE A 9 10.30 -4.24 -8.48
N LYS A 10 11.56 -3.99 -8.84
CA LYS A 10 12.77 -4.52 -8.21
C LYS A 10 13.80 -3.41 -8.35
N TYR A 11 14.02 -2.65 -7.28
CA TYR A 11 14.98 -1.54 -7.31
C TYR A 11 16.31 -1.98 -6.72
N PRO A 12 17.45 -1.55 -7.28
CA PRO A 12 18.70 -1.49 -6.52
C PRO A 12 18.44 -0.74 -5.21
N ARG A 13 18.87 -1.29 -4.07
CA ARG A 13 18.59 -0.70 -2.76
C ARG A 13 19.02 0.77 -2.69
N GLU A 14 20.24 1.05 -3.14
CA GLU A 14 20.85 2.38 -3.05
C GLU A 14 20.09 3.45 -3.85
N GLU A 15 19.57 3.08 -5.03
CA GLU A 15 18.76 3.99 -5.86
C GLU A 15 17.48 4.38 -5.14
N LEU A 16 16.79 3.41 -4.51
CA LEU A 16 15.58 3.73 -3.76
C LEU A 16 15.92 4.56 -2.51
N GLU A 17 16.94 4.18 -1.75
CA GLU A 17 17.37 4.91 -0.55
C GLU A 17 17.61 6.40 -0.81
N GLU A 18 18.29 6.72 -1.92
CA GLU A 18 18.51 8.10 -2.35
C GLU A 18 17.19 8.79 -2.67
N LYS A 19 16.34 8.15 -3.47
CA LYS A 19 15.06 8.68 -3.93
C LYS A 19 14.10 9.00 -2.78
N ILE A 20 13.99 8.11 -1.78
CA ILE A 20 13.10 8.31 -0.63
C ILE A 20 13.80 8.95 0.55
N SER A 21 15.11 9.23 0.48
CA SER A 21 15.90 9.79 1.58
C SER A 21 15.79 8.97 2.88
N VAL A 22 15.94 7.66 2.75
CA VAL A 22 15.89 6.69 3.86
C VAL A 22 17.04 5.70 3.72
N LYS A 23 17.65 5.30 4.83
CA LYS A 23 18.69 4.26 4.87
C LYS A 23 18.15 2.98 5.49
N PHE A 24 18.24 1.87 4.77
CA PHE A 24 17.91 0.56 5.29
C PHE A 24 19.05 0.06 6.18
N SER A 25 18.72 -0.55 7.33
CA SER A 25 19.74 -0.93 8.31
C SER A 25 20.43 -2.26 8.04
N HIS A 26 19.91 -3.08 7.14
CA HIS A 26 20.46 -4.40 6.83
C HIS A 26 20.99 -4.45 5.39
N LYS A 27 21.94 -5.36 5.17
CA LYS A 27 22.47 -5.65 3.83
C LYS A 27 21.37 -6.29 2.99
N ALA A 28 21.03 -5.65 1.88
CA ALA A 28 20.13 -6.15 0.86
C ALA A 28 20.59 -5.55 -0.47
N ASP A 29 20.49 -6.33 -1.54
CA ASP A 29 20.89 -5.88 -2.87
C ASP A 29 19.73 -5.13 -3.54
N PHE A 30 18.50 -5.57 -3.25
CA PHE A 30 17.28 -5.06 -3.87
C PHE A 30 16.18 -4.70 -2.88
N VAL A 31 15.29 -3.80 -3.31
CA VAL A 31 13.99 -3.55 -2.70
C VAL A 31 12.91 -4.17 -3.59
N VAL A 32 12.10 -5.05 -3.02
CA VAL A 32 11.06 -5.82 -3.71
C VAL A 32 9.70 -5.69 -3.00
N PRO A 33 8.57 -6.00 -3.67
CA PRO A 33 7.27 -6.16 -3.03
C PRO A 33 7.32 -7.15 -1.87
N ALA A 34 6.54 -6.91 -0.80
CA ALA A 34 6.59 -7.74 0.40
C ALA A 34 6.20 -9.20 0.12
N ARG A 35 5.31 -9.42 -0.84
CA ARG A 35 4.90 -10.76 -1.31
C ARG A 35 6.01 -11.55 -2.02
N ASP A 36 7.06 -10.87 -2.48
CA ASP A 36 8.18 -11.50 -3.19
C ASP A 36 9.29 -11.94 -2.22
N LEU A 37 9.17 -11.62 -0.92
CA LEU A 37 9.99 -12.17 0.16
C LEU A 37 9.46 -13.56 0.57
N LYS A 38 10.34 -14.56 0.53
CA LYS A 38 10.03 -15.95 0.89
C LYS A 38 10.35 -16.24 2.35
N ASN A 39 11.53 -15.79 2.79
CA ASN A 39 12.04 -16.03 4.14
C ASN A 39 12.34 -14.68 4.78
N ILE A 40 11.41 -14.17 5.59
CA ILE A 40 11.63 -12.93 6.34
C ILE A 40 12.46 -13.28 7.58
N GLU A 41 13.69 -12.79 7.61
CA GLU A 41 14.69 -13.05 8.63
C GLU A 41 14.64 -12.00 9.75
N SER A 42 14.29 -10.75 9.40
CA SER A 42 14.11 -9.69 10.38
C SER A 42 13.07 -8.65 9.93
N ILE A 43 12.53 -7.95 10.92
CA ILE A 43 11.65 -6.81 10.71
C ILE A 43 12.16 -5.60 11.49
N LYS A 44 11.88 -4.40 11.00
CA LYS A 44 12.14 -3.14 11.70
C LYS A 44 10.96 -2.20 11.55
N TYR A 45 10.52 -1.60 12.65
CA TYR A 45 9.50 -0.56 12.59
C TYR A 45 10.03 0.66 11.83
N ILE A 46 9.20 1.20 10.94
CA ILE A 46 9.51 2.47 10.28
C ILE A 46 9.18 3.58 11.27
N ASP A 47 10.20 4.31 11.71
CA ASP A 47 10.01 5.48 12.56
C ASP A 47 9.29 6.61 11.81
N ARG A 48 8.81 7.60 12.57
CA ARG A 48 8.03 8.71 12.00
C ARG A 48 8.80 9.49 10.93
N THR A 49 10.10 9.70 11.10
CA THR A 49 10.92 10.46 10.15
C THR A 49 11.03 9.71 8.82
N ASN A 50 11.36 8.43 8.86
CA ASN A 50 11.46 7.59 7.68
C ASN A 50 10.10 7.41 6.99
N LEU A 51 9.01 7.26 7.76
CA LEU A 51 7.65 7.19 7.21
C LEU A 51 7.29 8.47 6.43
N LEU A 52 7.58 9.65 7.01
CA LEU A 52 7.35 10.92 6.34
C LEU A 52 8.19 11.05 5.08
N ASN A 53 9.47 10.68 5.12
CA ASN A 53 10.35 10.74 3.96
C ASN A 53 9.85 9.86 2.82
N ILE A 54 9.37 8.64 3.11
CA ILE A 54 8.76 7.76 2.11
C ILE A 54 7.50 8.41 1.52
N MET A 55 6.55 8.80 2.37
CA MET A 55 5.26 9.30 1.92
C MET A 55 5.39 10.62 1.16
N LYS A 56 6.23 11.56 1.62
CA LYS A 56 6.43 12.85 0.97
C LYS A 56 7.15 12.75 -0.38
N ASN A 57 7.79 11.62 -0.68
CA ASN A 57 8.43 11.37 -1.97
C ASN A 57 7.55 10.61 -2.97
N VAL A 58 6.33 10.20 -2.59
CA VAL A 58 5.35 9.68 -3.54
C VAL A 58 5.04 10.78 -4.56
N THR A 59 5.09 10.44 -5.85
CA THR A 59 4.67 11.34 -6.93
C THR A 59 3.32 10.95 -7.50
N LEU A 60 2.72 11.85 -8.28
CA LEU A 60 1.67 11.48 -9.22
C LEU A 60 2.28 10.72 -10.41
N ARG A 61 1.51 9.83 -11.02
CA ARG A 61 1.97 9.08 -12.20
C ARG A 61 2.36 10.00 -13.34
N ASN A 62 3.50 9.71 -13.97
CA ASN A 62 4.05 10.46 -15.10
C ASN A 62 4.21 11.96 -14.79
N SER A 63 4.53 12.29 -13.54
CA SER A 63 4.69 13.66 -13.05
C SER A 63 5.68 13.70 -11.89
N ASP A 64 6.33 14.84 -11.69
CA ASP A 64 7.18 15.10 -10.53
C ASP A 64 6.40 15.71 -9.36
N HIS A 65 5.09 15.95 -9.52
CA HIS A 65 4.24 16.49 -8.47
C HIS A 65 4.12 15.52 -7.29
N LYS A 66 4.42 16.01 -6.08
CA LYS A 66 4.41 15.22 -4.84
C LYS A 66 3.18 15.58 -3.99
N PRO A 67 2.04 14.86 -4.12
CA PRO A 67 0.78 15.25 -3.49
C PRO A 67 0.84 15.26 -1.96
N TYR A 68 1.77 14.50 -1.38
CA TYR A 68 1.93 14.40 0.07
C TYR A 68 3.03 15.30 0.65
N HIS A 69 3.69 16.14 -0.17
CA HIS A 69 4.83 16.95 0.29
C HIS A 69 4.51 17.79 1.55
N ASN A 70 3.34 18.43 1.53
CA ASN A 70 2.81 19.26 2.61
C ASN A 70 1.74 18.55 3.47
N ALA A 71 1.46 17.28 3.18
CA ALA A 71 0.45 16.52 3.90
C ALA A 71 0.88 16.22 5.34
N GLU A 72 -0.10 16.13 6.22
CA GLU A 72 0.07 15.54 7.56
C GLU A 72 -0.19 14.05 7.44
N ILE A 73 0.77 13.23 7.90
CA ILE A 73 0.70 11.78 7.82
C ILE A 73 0.69 11.21 9.23
N ASP A 74 -0.36 10.47 9.55
CA ASP A 74 -0.54 9.79 10.82
C ASP A 74 -0.92 8.32 10.62
N VAL A 75 -0.78 7.53 11.69
CA VAL A 75 -1.18 6.13 11.72
C VAL A 75 -2.36 5.98 12.67
N TYR A 76 -3.49 5.51 12.16
CA TYR A 76 -4.70 5.29 12.95
C TYR A 76 -5.21 3.87 12.82
N ARG A 77 -6.01 3.43 13.79
CA ARG A 77 -6.77 2.19 13.71
C ARG A 77 -8.23 2.51 13.44
N ILE A 78 -8.73 2.15 12.27
CA ILE A 78 -10.03 2.60 11.75
C ILE A 78 -10.87 1.38 11.36
N SER A 79 -12.19 1.46 11.54
CA SER A 79 -13.12 0.49 10.96
C SER A 79 -13.34 0.82 9.48
N PRO A 80 -13.16 -0.14 8.55
CA PRO A 80 -13.31 0.15 7.13
C PRO A 80 -14.75 0.52 6.72
N SER A 81 -15.75 0.17 7.53
CA SER A 81 -17.17 0.40 7.24
C SER A 81 -17.53 1.87 7.01
N GLY A 82 -16.80 2.80 7.64
CA GLY A 82 -16.98 4.25 7.48
C GLY A 82 -16.12 4.90 6.38
N ILE A 83 -15.30 4.12 5.67
CA ILE A 83 -14.38 4.62 4.65
C ILE A 83 -15.05 4.58 3.27
N MET A 84 -14.91 5.66 2.50
CA MET A 84 -15.27 5.68 1.09
C MET A 84 -14.14 5.08 0.24
N ILE A 85 -14.47 4.56 -0.94
CA ILE A 85 -13.54 3.80 -1.79
C ILE A 85 -13.57 4.32 -3.22
N GLY A 86 -12.50 4.04 -3.98
CA GLY A 86 -12.45 4.34 -5.41
C GLY A 86 -12.73 3.16 -6.34
N GLN A 87 -12.51 1.93 -5.86
CA GLN A 87 -12.53 0.73 -6.70
C GLN A 87 -13.82 -0.09 -6.50
N SER A 88 -14.45 -0.50 -7.60
CA SER A 88 -15.75 -1.22 -7.63
C SER A 88 -15.64 -2.74 -7.46
N PHE A 89 -14.43 -3.28 -7.26
CA PHE A 89 -14.21 -4.72 -7.19
C PHE A 89 -13.12 -5.12 -6.21
N VAL A 90 -13.15 -6.39 -5.79
CA VAL A 90 -12.13 -7.09 -5.01
C VAL A 90 -11.89 -8.43 -5.69
N LEU A 91 -10.62 -8.80 -5.88
CA LEU A 91 -10.28 -10.09 -6.47
C LEU A 91 -10.26 -11.20 -5.42
N GLU A 92 -10.91 -12.31 -5.73
CA GLU A 92 -10.99 -13.49 -4.86
C GLU A 92 -9.61 -14.11 -4.57
N ASP A 93 -8.78 -14.25 -5.59
CA ASP A 93 -7.44 -14.83 -5.48
C ASP A 93 -6.55 -14.02 -4.52
N LYS A 94 -6.63 -12.69 -4.58
CA LYS A 94 -5.91 -11.77 -3.70
C LYS A 94 -6.33 -11.86 -2.24
N ILE A 95 -7.59 -12.20 -1.97
CA ILE A 95 -8.05 -12.42 -0.60
C ILE A 95 -7.39 -13.68 -0.02
N LEU A 96 -7.32 -14.76 -0.79
CA LEU A 96 -6.65 -16.00 -0.37
C LEU A 96 -5.15 -15.78 -0.13
N ASP A 97 -4.49 -15.01 -0.99
CA ASP A 97 -3.08 -14.63 -0.82
C ASP A 97 -2.85 -13.89 0.51
N LEU A 98 -3.72 -12.93 0.87
CA LEU A 98 -3.59 -12.16 2.10
C LEU A 98 -3.74 -13.01 3.36
N CYS A 99 -4.63 -14.00 3.36
CA CYS A 99 -4.78 -14.93 4.48
C CYS A 99 -3.47 -15.68 4.75
N ARG A 100 -2.77 -16.09 3.69
CA ARG A 100 -1.47 -16.79 3.77
C ARG A 100 -0.33 -15.86 4.15
N PHE A 101 -0.33 -14.62 3.66
CA PHE A 101 0.72 -13.63 3.94
C PHE A 101 0.89 -13.38 5.45
N SER A 102 -0.14 -13.53 6.26
CA SER A 102 -0.04 -13.32 7.72
C SER A 102 0.82 -14.35 8.47
N GLU A 103 1.22 -15.46 7.83
CA GLU A 103 1.91 -16.54 8.52
C GLU A 103 3.34 -16.22 8.94
N PHE A 104 4.13 -15.50 8.12
CA PHE A 104 5.52 -15.16 8.50
C PHE A 104 5.58 -14.30 9.76
N ALA A 105 4.55 -13.47 9.96
CA ALA A 105 4.51 -12.49 11.04
C ALA A 105 4.29 -13.12 12.42
N LYS A 106 3.83 -14.39 12.46
CA LYS A 106 3.72 -15.17 13.71
C LYS A 106 5.07 -15.27 14.41
N ASN A 107 6.17 -15.40 13.66
CA ASN A 107 7.54 -15.47 14.21
C ASN A 107 7.99 -14.16 14.86
N PHE A 108 7.32 -13.05 14.56
CA PHE A 108 7.63 -11.72 15.07
C PHE A 108 6.57 -11.21 16.07
N SER A 109 5.72 -12.11 16.58
CA SER A 109 4.62 -11.77 17.50
C SER A 109 3.61 -10.76 16.94
N ILE A 110 3.53 -10.61 15.62
CA ILE A 110 2.52 -9.76 14.96
C ILE A 110 1.39 -10.65 14.46
N ASN A 111 0.28 -10.64 15.19
CA ASN A 111 -0.86 -11.51 14.92
C ASN A 111 -1.90 -10.84 13.99
N GLY A 112 -1.91 -11.30 12.73
CA GLY A 112 -2.89 -10.90 11.71
C GLY A 112 -2.51 -9.60 10.99
N PHE A 113 -2.70 -9.57 9.67
CA PHE A 113 -2.34 -8.42 8.83
C PHE A 113 -3.04 -7.12 9.26
N SER A 114 -4.15 -7.22 10.00
CA SER A 114 -4.91 -6.05 10.43
C SER A 114 -4.20 -5.16 11.45
N LYS A 115 -3.15 -5.69 12.09
CA LYS A 115 -2.39 -5.02 13.14
C LYS A 115 -1.01 -4.56 12.68
N PHE A 116 -0.64 -4.78 11.42
CA PHE A 116 0.71 -4.49 10.97
C PHE A 116 0.89 -2.97 10.90
N PRO A 117 1.88 -2.41 11.62
CA PRO A 117 2.29 -1.03 11.41
C PRO A 117 3.15 -0.92 10.14
N PRO A 118 3.61 0.28 9.77
CA PRO A 118 4.68 0.45 8.80
C PRO A 118 5.94 -0.33 9.21
N LEU A 119 6.45 -1.19 8.32
CA LEU A 119 7.59 -2.07 8.59
C LEU A 119 8.57 -2.10 7.41
N PHE A 120 9.86 -2.11 7.73
CA PHE A 120 10.87 -2.69 6.84
C PHE A 120 10.97 -4.19 7.10
N LEU A 121 10.93 -4.97 6.03
CA LEU A 121 11.09 -6.42 6.04
C LEU A 121 12.42 -6.78 5.36
N TYR A 122 13.16 -7.73 5.92
CA TYR A 122 14.45 -8.17 5.38
C TYR A 122 14.51 -9.68 5.28
N GLY A 123 15.14 -10.18 4.22
CA GLY A 123 15.43 -11.60 4.05
C GLY A 123 15.60 -11.98 2.58
N GLN A 124 15.21 -13.20 2.22
CA GLN A 124 15.45 -13.71 0.85
C GLN A 124 14.21 -13.62 -0.04
N ASN A 125 14.41 -13.23 -1.29
CA ASN A 125 13.36 -13.26 -2.31
C ASN A 125 13.17 -14.66 -2.93
N ASN A 126 12.26 -14.77 -3.89
CA ASN A 126 12.00 -16.03 -4.62
C ASN A 126 13.18 -16.56 -5.43
N GLU A 127 14.18 -15.72 -5.73
CA GLU A 127 15.42 -16.06 -6.45
C GLU A 127 16.56 -16.45 -5.49
N GLY A 128 16.33 -16.39 -4.17
CA GLY A 128 17.34 -16.65 -3.14
C GLY A 128 18.30 -15.48 -2.87
N GLU A 129 18.04 -14.31 -3.45
CA GLU A 129 18.84 -13.11 -3.26
C GLU A 129 18.46 -12.40 -1.95
N GLN A 130 19.43 -11.73 -1.31
CA GLN A 130 19.16 -10.89 -0.15
C GLN A 130 18.44 -9.61 -0.57
N ALA A 131 17.24 -9.41 -0.04
CA ALA A 131 16.33 -8.35 -0.40
C ALA A 131 15.67 -7.71 0.82
N CYS A 132 15.13 -6.52 0.61
CA CYS A 132 14.30 -5.83 1.59
C CYS A 132 12.98 -5.40 0.98
N SER A 133 12.01 -5.09 1.83
CA SER A 133 10.70 -4.59 1.41
C SER A 133 10.17 -3.55 2.38
N ILE A 134 9.32 -2.66 1.86
CA ILE A 134 8.58 -1.69 2.64
C ILE A 134 7.13 -2.17 2.71
N TYR A 135 6.72 -2.64 3.88
CA TYR A 135 5.31 -2.87 4.16
C TYR A 135 4.68 -1.58 4.65
N MET A 136 3.65 -1.12 3.92
CA MET A 136 2.79 -0.04 4.37
C MET A 136 1.37 -0.56 4.66
N PRO A 137 0.75 -0.13 5.76
CA PRO A 137 -0.70 -0.28 5.94
C PRO A 137 -1.45 0.43 4.80
N PRO A 138 -2.73 0.08 4.57
CA PRO A 138 -3.53 0.78 3.57
C PRO A 138 -3.54 2.30 3.78
N ILE A 139 -3.60 3.04 2.68
CA ILE A 139 -3.51 4.50 2.67
C ILE A 139 -4.90 5.09 2.48
N ILE A 140 -5.25 6.03 3.34
CA ILE A 140 -6.44 6.86 3.28
C ILE A 140 -6.02 8.31 3.06
N GLU A 141 -6.77 9.02 2.22
CA GLU A 141 -6.74 10.47 2.21
C GLU A 141 -7.96 11.04 2.94
N LEU A 142 -7.70 11.96 3.86
CA LEU A 142 -8.73 12.72 4.55
C LEU A 142 -8.98 14.02 3.79
N ASN A 143 -10.10 14.07 3.09
CA ASN A 143 -10.68 15.29 2.52
C ASN A 143 -11.95 15.63 3.29
N SER A 144 -13.09 15.84 2.62
CA SER A 144 -14.40 15.90 3.30
C SER A 144 -14.81 14.56 3.94
N HIS A 145 -14.20 13.45 3.50
CA HIS A 145 -14.40 12.09 3.99
C HIS A 145 -13.07 11.34 4.03
N HIS A 146 -13.03 10.22 4.76
CA HIS A 146 -11.94 9.25 4.68
C HIS A 146 -12.09 8.42 3.40
N ILE A 147 -11.11 8.49 2.51
CA ILE A 147 -11.17 7.86 1.19
C ILE A 147 -9.99 6.91 1.03
N LEU A 148 -10.26 5.64 0.74
CA LEU A 148 -9.25 4.61 0.54
C LEU A 148 -8.56 4.80 -0.82
N LEU A 149 -7.24 4.97 -0.80
CA LEU A 149 -6.41 5.07 -2.00
C LEU A 149 -5.67 3.78 -2.29
N ASP A 150 -5.35 3.00 -1.26
CA ASP A 150 -4.60 1.75 -1.37
C ASP A 150 -5.12 0.70 -0.37
N GLY A 151 -4.86 -0.59 -0.62
CA GLY A 151 -5.19 -1.66 0.32
C GLY A 151 -6.66 -2.07 0.34
N MET A 152 -7.29 -2.08 -0.85
CA MET A 152 -8.70 -2.46 -1.08
C MET A 152 -9.04 -3.85 -0.50
N HIS A 153 -8.23 -4.86 -0.81
CA HIS A 153 -8.48 -6.25 -0.39
C HIS A 153 -8.38 -6.43 1.13
N ARG A 154 -7.36 -5.82 1.76
CA ARG A 154 -7.18 -5.82 3.22
C ARG A 154 -8.36 -5.13 3.93
N SER A 155 -8.77 -3.98 3.41
CA SER A 155 -9.90 -3.22 3.92
C SER A 155 -11.22 -3.96 3.77
N TYR A 156 -11.46 -4.61 2.63
CA TYR A 156 -12.64 -5.42 2.38
C TYR A 156 -12.76 -6.61 3.35
N LEU A 157 -11.66 -7.32 3.61
CA LEU A 157 -11.67 -8.46 4.53
C LEU A 157 -11.93 -8.01 5.98
N CYS A 158 -11.26 -6.94 6.43
CA CYS A 158 -11.52 -6.38 7.75
C CYS A 158 -12.96 -5.85 7.89
N LYS A 159 -13.52 -5.25 6.83
CA LYS A 159 -14.92 -4.82 6.80
C LYS A 159 -15.86 -6.01 6.96
N SER A 160 -15.65 -7.06 6.18
CA SER A 160 -16.51 -8.25 6.17
C SER A 160 -16.48 -9.01 7.51
N ALA A 161 -15.43 -8.81 8.30
CA ALA A 161 -15.28 -9.36 9.64
C ALA A 161 -15.67 -8.36 10.76
N ASP A 162 -16.30 -7.22 10.43
CA ASP A 162 -16.65 -6.13 11.36
C ASP A 162 -15.49 -5.74 12.30
N SER A 163 -14.29 -5.66 11.72
CA SER A 163 -13.05 -5.41 12.44
C SER A 163 -12.45 -4.05 12.12
N THR A 164 -11.29 -3.80 12.70
CA THR A 164 -10.48 -2.60 12.48
C THR A 164 -9.14 -2.96 11.86
N LEU A 165 -8.58 -2.02 11.11
CA LEU A 165 -7.31 -2.15 10.41
C LEU A 165 -6.45 -0.92 10.72
N VAL A 166 -5.13 -1.11 10.78
CA VAL A 166 -4.18 0.00 10.83
C VAL A 166 -4.13 0.67 9.45
N TYR A 167 -4.23 1.98 9.41
CA TYR A 167 -4.20 2.81 8.21
C TYR A 167 -3.17 3.92 8.35
N LEU A 168 -2.55 4.27 7.22
CA LEU A 168 -1.90 5.55 7.04
C LEU A 168 -2.94 6.57 6.59
N VAL A 169 -3.08 7.66 7.31
CA VAL A 169 -4.01 8.74 6.96
C VAL A 169 -3.20 9.97 6.57
N ALA A 170 -3.37 10.38 5.31
CA ALA A 170 -2.82 11.62 4.78
C ALA A 170 -3.92 12.69 4.78
N SER A 171 -3.69 13.81 5.46
CA SER A 171 -4.56 15.00 5.40
C SER A 171 -3.82 16.18 4.76
N LYS A 172 -4.54 17.22 4.35
CA LYS A 172 -3.97 18.38 3.62
C LYS A 172 -3.21 17.98 2.35
N VAL A 173 -3.76 17.02 1.62
CA VAL A 173 -3.18 16.49 0.38
C VAL A 173 -3.32 17.53 -0.73
N ASP A 174 -2.20 17.86 -1.37
CA ASP A 174 -2.14 18.88 -2.43
C ASP A 174 -2.37 18.28 -3.81
N SER A 175 -3.47 17.55 -3.99
CA SER A 175 -3.88 17.02 -5.29
C SER A 175 -5.33 16.56 -5.23
N PRO A 176 -6.11 16.71 -6.32
CA PRO A 176 -7.40 16.06 -6.45
C PRO A 176 -7.29 14.54 -6.34
N LEU A 177 -8.42 13.89 -6.03
CA LEU A 177 -8.55 12.44 -6.09
C LEU A 177 -8.56 11.95 -7.54
N PRO A 178 -8.04 10.74 -7.81
CA PRO A 178 -8.07 10.16 -9.15
C PRO A 178 -9.44 9.60 -9.56
N PHE A 179 -10.43 9.59 -8.68
CA PHE A 179 -11.74 9.02 -8.94
C PHE A 179 -12.80 9.69 -8.06
N LYS A 180 -14.07 9.51 -8.41
CA LYS A 180 -15.21 9.86 -7.57
C LYS A 180 -15.38 8.80 -6.47
N PRO A 181 -15.35 9.19 -5.17
CA PRO A 181 -15.55 8.26 -4.08
C PRO A 181 -16.94 7.63 -4.08
N MET A 182 -17.02 6.36 -3.69
CA MET A 182 -18.28 5.62 -3.52
C MET A 182 -18.27 4.82 -2.21
N THR A 183 -19.41 4.22 -1.89
CA THR A 183 -19.53 3.36 -0.70
C THR A 183 -19.34 1.89 -1.05
N TRP A 184 -19.08 1.06 -0.03
CA TRP A 184 -18.88 -0.37 -0.17
C TRP A 184 -20.03 -1.14 -0.85
N LYS A 185 -21.24 -0.59 -0.92
CA LYS A 185 -22.38 -1.23 -1.60
C LYS A 185 -22.17 -1.41 -3.11
N HIS A 186 -21.19 -0.71 -3.67
CA HIS A 186 -20.83 -0.78 -5.08
C HIS A 186 -19.66 -1.74 -5.36
N VAL A 187 -19.17 -2.45 -4.33
CA VAL A 187 -18.04 -3.39 -4.46
C VAL A 187 -18.55 -4.78 -4.72
N ASN A 188 -18.04 -5.39 -5.80
CA ASN A 188 -18.29 -6.78 -6.11
C ASN A 188 -17.03 -7.62 -5.87
N LEU A 189 -17.21 -8.81 -5.31
CA LEU A 189 -16.19 -9.83 -5.32
C LEU A 189 -16.18 -10.48 -6.71
N VAL A 190 -15.02 -10.54 -7.35
CA VAL A 190 -14.90 -11.02 -8.74
C VAL A 190 -13.69 -11.95 -8.88
N SER A 191 -13.80 -12.95 -9.75
CA SER A 191 -12.70 -13.88 -10.03
C SER A 191 -11.72 -13.32 -11.09
N GLU A 192 -12.20 -12.43 -11.96
CA GLU A 192 -11.39 -11.80 -13.01
C GLU A 192 -11.37 -10.28 -12.89
N ARG A 193 -10.22 -9.68 -13.21
CA ARG A 193 -10.04 -8.23 -13.12
C ARG A 193 -10.82 -7.52 -14.24
N PRO A 194 -11.77 -6.63 -13.93
CA PRO A 194 -12.55 -5.94 -14.95
C PRO A 194 -11.69 -4.94 -15.76
N PRO A 195 -12.16 -4.49 -16.93
CA PRO A 195 -11.54 -3.40 -17.69
C PRO A 195 -11.37 -2.13 -16.84
N ILE A 196 -10.32 -1.34 -17.10
CA ILE A 196 -9.95 -0.17 -16.28
C ILE A 196 -11.09 0.83 -16.06
N ASN A 197 -11.91 1.05 -17.09
CA ASN A 197 -13.03 2.00 -17.05
C ASN A 197 -14.18 1.55 -16.15
N ASP A 198 -14.29 0.24 -15.88
CA ASP A 198 -15.35 -0.32 -15.03
C ASP A 198 -14.89 -0.40 -13.56
N ARG A 199 -13.61 -0.17 -13.29
CA ARG A 199 -13.01 -0.25 -11.95
C ARG A 199 -13.32 0.95 -11.08
N TYR A 200 -13.50 2.13 -11.68
CA TYR A 200 -13.58 3.41 -10.98
C TYR A 200 -14.66 4.30 -11.60
N ILE A 201 -15.25 5.18 -10.80
CA ILE A 201 -16.16 6.22 -11.29
C ILE A 201 -15.33 7.49 -11.56
N ASP A 202 -15.52 8.10 -12.74
CA ASP A 202 -14.86 9.36 -13.16
C ASP A 202 -13.33 9.33 -13.02
N LEU A 203 -12.71 8.27 -13.53
CA LEU A 203 -11.27 8.05 -13.40
C LEU A 203 -10.43 9.11 -14.11
N ASN A 204 -9.52 9.75 -13.38
CA ASN A 204 -8.48 10.61 -13.93
C ASN A 204 -7.09 10.06 -13.59
N MET A 205 -6.48 9.43 -14.59
CA MET A 205 -5.17 8.79 -14.47
C MET A 205 -4.04 9.72 -14.01
N LYS A 206 -4.16 11.04 -14.26
CA LYS A 206 -3.13 12.02 -13.92
C LYS A 206 -2.99 12.27 -12.42
N TYR A 207 -4.05 11.98 -11.65
CA TYR A 207 -4.06 12.18 -10.19
C TYR A 207 -3.81 10.90 -9.40
N PHE A 208 -3.48 9.79 -10.07
CA PHE A 208 -3.07 8.59 -9.35
C PHE A 208 -1.70 8.77 -8.71
N ARG A 209 -1.59 8.27 -7.48
CA ARG A 209 -0.35 8.21 -6.73
C ARG A 209 0.47 7.02 -7.22
N ASP A 210 1.76 7.26 -7.48
CA ASP A 210 2.70 6.23 -7.89
C ASP A 210 3.40 5.66 -6.66
N LEU A 211 2.68 4.79 -5.93
CA LEU A 211 3.21 4.13 -4.73
C LEU A 211 4.40 3.21 -5.05
N GLY A 212 4.39 2.58 -6.23
CA GLY A 212 5.49 1.74 -6.69
C GLY A 212 6.80 2.52 -6.80
N SER A 213 6.73 3.79 -7.19
CA SER A 213 7.91 4.67 -7.30
C SER A 213 8.71 4.84 -6.01
N VAL A 214 8.09 4.59 -4.84
CA VAL A 214 8.72 4.66 -3.52
C VAL A 214 8.82 3.28 -2.85
N GLY A 215 8.66 2.20 -3.61
CA GLY A 215 8.79 0.83 -3.12
C GLY A 215 7.61 0.33 -2.27
N ILE A 216 6.44 0.97 -2.37
CA ILE A 216 5.21 0.51 -1.71
C ILE A 216 4.43 -0.38 -2.69
N ASP A 217 4.18 -1.63 -2.32
CA ASP A 217 3.24 -2.52 -3.01
C ASP A 217 1.84 -2.37 -2.39
N GLY A 218 0.84 -2.22 -3.25
CA GLY A 218 -0.56 -1.99 -2.88
C GLY A 218 -1.43 -3.24 -2.84
#